data_AF-A0A367Z2B0-F1
#
_entry.id   AF-A0A367Z2B0-F1
#
_cell.length_a   1.000
_cell.length_b   1.000
_cell.length_c   1.000
_cell.angle_alpha   90.00
_cell.angle_beta   90.00
_cell.angle_gamma   90.00
#
_symmetry.space_group_name_H-M   'P 1'
#
loop_
_entity.id
_entity.type
_entity.pdbx_description
1 polymer ?
#
loop_
_entity_poly.entity_id
_entity_poly.type
_entity_poly.pdbx_seq_one_letter_code
_entity_poly.pdbx_strand_id
1 'polypeptide(L)'
;MTWIRLEGEREFIDLLHLGEKEGLLRLGESYLVVVQSHPNPCKVCRSFCIDLLQALDNTASLKANLLIAADSPLQGMLPERPEIIPLPPRLPFANRIQKSLAEFSFDVSILLFDPYGSLWFAWVGDELDAPSLAKETVQWLSYLDIQCPE
;
A
#
# COMPACT_ATOMS: atom_id res chain seq x y z
N MET A 1 11.84 -2.02 -13.37
CA MET A 1 10.95 -1.31 -12.41
C MET A 1 10.08 -0.36 -13.20
N THR A 2 8.76 -0.44 -13.04
CA THR A 2 7.84 0.41 -13.78
C THR A 2 6.52 0.53 -13.03
N TRP A 3 5.83 1.65 -13.22
CA TRP A 3 4.44 1.81 -12.82
C TRP A 3 3.55 1.18 -13.90
N ILE A 4 2.63 0.36 -13.45
CA ILE A 4 1.63 -0.31 -14.28
C ILE A 4 0.27 0.25 -13.88
N ARG A 5 -0.48 0.76 -14.85
CA ARG A 5 -1.89 1.12 -14.66
C ARG A 5 -2.72 -0.15 -14.74
N LEU A 6 -3.56 -0.38 -13.73
CA LEU A 6 -4.48 -1.49 -13.64
C LEU A 6 -5.90 -0.92 -13.73
N GLU A 7 -6.77 -1.57 -14.51
CA GLU A 7 -8.19 -1.18 -14.62
C GLU A 7 -9.06 -2.26 -13.97
N GLY A 8 -9.65 -1.94 -12.82
CA GLY A 8 -10.82 -2.65 -12.31
C GLY A 8 -10.60 -4.11 -11.88
N GLU A 9 -9.51 -4.41 -11.17
CA GLU A 9 -9.28 -5.74 -10.62
C GLU A 9 -10.28 -6.06 -9.50
N ARG A 10 -11.41 -6.68 -9.88
CA ARG A 10 -12.51 -7.08 -8.98
C ARG A 10 -12.04 -7.95 -7.80
N GLU A 11 -10.96 -8.69 -7.97
CA GLU A 11 -10.43 -9.59 -6.94
C GLU A 11 -9.96 -8.85 -5.69
N PHE A 12 -9.42 -7.64 -5.85
CA PHE A 12 -9.00 -6.83 -4.70
C PHE A 12 -10.17 -6.15 -4.00
N ILE A 13 -11.25 -5.82 -4.70
CA ILE A 13 -12.42 -5.20 -4.09
C ILE A 13 -13.00 -6.14 -3.03
N ASP A 14 -13.25 -7.41 -3.37
CA ASP A 14 -13.77 -8.40 -2.42
C ASP A 14 -12.82 -8.62 -1.24
N LEU A 15 -11.51 -8.56 -1.50
CA LEU A 15 -10.47 -8.67 -0.48
C LEU A 15 -10.51 -7.48 0.49
N LEU A 16 -10.59 -6.25 0.00
CA LEU A 16 -10.60 -5.06 0.85
C LEU A 16 -11.91 -4.95 1.65
N HIS A 17 -13.05 -5.37 1.09
CA HIS A 17 -14.30 -5.50 1.84
C HIS A 17 -14.20 -6.54 2.96
N LEU A 18 -13.42 -7.61 2.79
CA LEU A 18 -13.14 -8.54 3.88
C LEU A 18 -12.31 -7.86 4.98
N GLY A 19 -11.28 -7.09 4.62
CA GLY A 19 -10.49 -6.30 5.57
C GLY A 19 -11.34 -5.28 6.36
N GLU A 20 -12.32 -4.65 5.72
CA GLU A 20 -13.29 -3.77 6.39
C GLU A 20 -14.22 -4.53 7.34
N LYS A 21 -14.77 -5.67 6.92
CA LYS A 21 -15.61 -6.53 7.78
C LYS A 21 -14.88 -7.04 9.02
N GLU A 22 -13.57 -7.25 8.89
CA GLU A 22 -12.69 -7.65 9.99
C GLU A 22 -12.23 -6.45 10.85
N GLY A 23 -12.66 -5.22 10.51
CA GLY A 23 -12.37 -4.00 11.25
C GLY A 23 -10.95 -3.46 11.07
N LEU A 24 -10.20 -3.99 10.10
CA LEU A 24 -8.82 -3.59 9.83
C LEU A 24 -8.75 -2.34 8.94
N LEU A 25 -9.67 -2.23 7.99
CA LEU A 25 -9.74 -1.15 7.01
C LEU A 25 -11.04 -0.36 7.18
N ARG A 26 -11.06 0.86 6.65
CA ARG A 26 -12.27 1.68 6.51
C ARG A 26 -12.33 2.19 5.08
N LEU A 27 -13.26 1.66 4.29
CA LEU A 27 -13.45 2.11 2.92
C LEU A 27 -14.25 3.43 2.90
N GLY A 28 -14.08 4.20 1.84
CA GLY A 28 -14.72 5.50 1.63
C GLY A 28 -14.08 6.69 2.35
N GLU A 29 -13.07 6.48 3.20
CA GLU A 29 -12.46 7.56 4.00
C GLU A 29 -11.09 8.04 3.49
N SER A 30 -10.31 7.13 2.87
CA SER A 30 -8.91 7.38 2.53
C SER A 30 -8.44 6.45 1.43
N TYR A 31 -7.49 6.91 0.62
CA TYR A 31 -6.73 6.05 -0.28
C TYR A 31 -5.96 4.99 0.52
N LEU A 32 -5.66 3.87 -0.11
CA LEU A 32 -4.86 2.81 0.51
C LEU A 32 -3.62 2.53 -0.33
N VAL A 33 -2.45 2.63 0.30
CA VAL A 33 -1.17 2.20 -0.25
C VAL A 33 -0.82 0.88 0.40
N VAL A 34 -0.84 -0.20 -0.38
CA VAL A 34 -0.37 -1.51 0.07
C VAL A 34 1.09 -1.66 -0.30
N VAL A 35 1.92 -1.94 0.70
CA VAL A 35 3.37 -2.14 0.53
C VAL A 35 3.71 -3.59 0.80
N GLN A 36 4.17 -4.28 -0.23
CA GLN A 36 4.85 -5.57 -0.10
C GLN A 36 6.35 -5.29 -0.01
N SER A 37 6.92 -5.52 1.17
CA SER A 37 8.36 -5.38 1.42
C SER A 37 9.08 -6.71 1.36
N HIS A 38 10.41 -6.67 1.34
CA HIS A 38 11.23 -7.87 1.55
C HIS A 38 10.86 -8.58 2.88
N PRO A 39 10.96 -9.92 2.94
CA PRO A 39 10.60 -10.72 4.11
C PRO A 39 11.57 -10.55 5.29
N ASN A 40 12.80 -10.10 5.03
CA ASN A 40 13.83 -9.86 6.03
C ASN A 40 13.87 -8.38 6.47
N PRO A 41 14.45 -8.05 7.63
CA PRO A 41 14.67 -6.66 8.03
C PRO A 41 15.46 -5.90 6.97
N CYS A 42 14.79 -5.00 6.24
CA CYS A 42 15.36 -4.29 5.10
C CYS A 42 15.39 -2.79 5.36
N LYS A 43 16.60 -2.21 5.41
CA LYS A 43 16.79 -0.77 5.62
C LYS A 43 16.19 0.06 4.49
N VAL A 44 16.27 -0.43 3.25
CA VAL A 44 15.73 0.25 2.07
C VAL A 44 14.19 0.32 2.15
N CYS A 45 13.53 -0.80 2.44
CA CYS A 45 12.07 -0.82 2.64
C CYS A 45 11.64 0.13 3.77
N ARG A 46 12.39 0.13 4.89
CA ARG A 46 12.13 1.05 6.01
C ARG A 46 12.27 2.51 5.61
N SER A 47 13.38 2.87 4.96
CA SER A 47 13.62 4.23 4.48
C SER A 47 12.51 4.67 3.53
N PHE A 48 12.14 3.83 2.57
CA PHE A 48 11.03 4.09 1.66
C PHE A 48 9.72 4.40 2.42
N CYS A 49 9.32 3.58 3.40
CA CYS A 49 8.09 3.83 4.16
C CYS A 49 8.17 5.14 4.95
N ILE A 50 9.32 5.48 5.53
CA ILE A 50 9.52 6.75 6.25
C ILE A 50 9.40 7.93 5.28
N ASP A 51 10.06 7.85 4.14
CA ASP A 51 10.05 8.90 3.11
C ASP A 51 8.65 9.08 2.52
N LEU A 52 7.90 7.98 2.35
CA LEU A 52 6.51 8.01 1.88
C LEU A 52 5.59 8.69 2.90
N LEU A 53 5.71 8.35 4.18
CA LEU A 53 4.94 9.02 5.24
C LEU A 53 5.24 10.53 5.29
N GLN A 54 6.52 10.92 5.18
CA GLN A 54 6.90 12.33 5.10
C GLN A 54 6.34 13.02 3.84
N ALA A 55 6.34 12.35 2.70
CA ALA A 55 5.78 12.88 1.47
C ALA A 55 4.25 13.07 1.56
N LEU A 56 3.55 12.15 2.21
CA LEU A 56 2.12 12.28 2.51
C LEU A 56 1.84 13.44 3.46
N ASP A 57 2.61 13.58 4.55
CA ASP A 57 2.47 14.70 5.50
C ASP A 57 2.63 16.07 4.83
N ASN A 58 3.50 16.16 3.82
CA ASN A 58 3.72 17.37 3.05
C ASN A 58 2.62 17.65 2.00
N THR A 59 1.67 16.72 1.81
CA THR A 59 0.61 16.82 0.81
C THR A 59 -0.75 16.97 1.50
N ALA A 60 -1.04 18.20 1.94
CA ALA A 60 -2.15 18.52 2.86
C ALA A 60 -3.57 18.08 2.43
N SER A 61 -3.80 17.77 1.16
CA SER A 61 -5.12 17.34 0.65
C SER A 61 -5.32 15.83 0.61
N LEU A 62 -4.25 15.03 0.61
CA LEU A 62 -4.37 13.57 0.43
C LEU A 62 -4.48 12.85 1.77
N LYS A 63 -5.56 12.09 1.93
CA LYS A 63 -5.70 11.14 3.04
C LYS A 63 -5.39 9.73 2.53
N ALA A 64 -4.28 9.16 2.97
CA ALA A 64 -3.90 7.80 2.59
C ALA A 64 -3.40 6.99 3.79
N ASN A 65 -3.82 5.74 3.86
CA ASN A 65 -3.30 4.75 4.82
C ASN A 65 -2.26 3.85 4.16
N LEU A 66 -1.26 3.41 4.93
CA LEU A 66 -0.22 2.47 4.52
C LEU A 66 -0.50 1.09 5.14
N LEU A 67 -0.88 0.11 4.32
CA LEU A 67 -0.97 -1.28 4.73
C LEU A 67 0.35 -2.00 4.43
N ILE A 68 1.03 -2.47 5.48
CA ILE A 68 2.28 -3.23 5.33
C ILE A 68 1.93 -4.71 5.16
N ALA A 69 1.76 -5.16 3.92
CA ALA A 69 1.20 -6.47 3.57
C ALA A 69 2.23 -7.62 3.52
N ALA A 70 3.29 -7.52 4.32
CA ALA A 70 4.27 -8.59 4.51
C ALA A 70 4.31 -9.01 5.98
N ASP A 71 4.49 -10.32 6.23
CA ASP A 71 4.90 -10.85 7.53
C ASP A 71 6.38 -10.51 7.78
N SER A 72 6.66 -9.20 7.83
CA SER A 72 8.00 -8.64 7.84
C SER A 72 8.29 -7.98 9.18
N PRO A 73 9.51 -8.13 9.73
CA PRO A 73 9.99 -7.35 10.87
C PRO A 73 9.90 -5.84 10.65
N LEU A 74 9.71 -5.39 9.40
CA LEU A 74 9.47 -4.00 9.03
C LEU A 74 8.38 -3.34 9.87
N GLN A 75 7.28 -4.04 10.18
CA GLN A 75 6.18 -3.47 10.97
C GLN A 75 6.66 -2.95 12.33
N GLY A 76 7.57 -3.67 12.99
CA GLY A 76 8.15 -3.26 14.27
C GLY A 76 9.27 -2.20 14.16
N MET A 77 9.64 -1.79 12.94
CA MET A 77 10.69 -0.80 12.68
C MET A 77 10.15 0.58 12.28
N LEU A 78 8.84 0.67 11.99
CA LEU A 78 8.14 1.89 11.61
C LEU A 78 7.66 2.65 12.85
N PRO A 79 7.52 3.99 12.77
CA PRO A 79 6.94 4.77 13.86
C PRO A 79 5.48 4.36 14.11
N GLU A 80 5.02 4.40 15.36
CA GLU A 80 3.60 4.20 15.68
C GLU A 80 2.79 5.38 15.16
N ARG A 81 1.95 5.14 14.15
CA ARG A 81 1.14 6.14 13.45
C ARG A 81 -0.22 5.56 13.07
N PRO A 82 -1.32 6.32 13.18
CA PRO A 82 -2.66 5.83 12.85
C PRO A 82 -2.83 5.50 11.36
N GLU A 83 -2.05 6.13 10.48
CA GLU A 83 -2.09 5.88 9.05
C GLU A 83 -1.41 4.55 8.68
N ILE A 84 -0.59 3.99 9.57
CA ILE A 84 0.10 2.71 9.34
C ILE A 84 -0.78 1.60 9.87
N ILE A 85 -1.19 0.73 8.96
CA ILE A 85 -1.98 -0.46 9.24
C ILE A 85 -1.01 -1.66 9.16
N PRO A 86 -0.56 -2.20 10.30
CA PRO A 86 0.18 -3.46 10.30
C PRO A 86 -0.76 -4.59 9.88
N LEU A 87 -0.27 -5.54 9.09
CA LEU A 87 -1.06 -6.70 8.73
C LEU A 87 -1.11 -7.68 9.92
N PRO A 88 -2.27 -7.90 10.55
CA PRO A 88 -2.35 -8.73 11.74
C PRO A 88 -2.17 -10.21 11.37
N PRO A 89 -1.36 -10.96 12.14
CA PRO A 89 -1.23 -12.38 11.92
C PRO A 89 -2.57 -13.06 12.22
N ARG A 90 -2.96 -14.03 11.38
CA ARG A 90 -4.13 -14.93 11.54
C ARG A 90 -5.50 -14.38 11.12
N LEU A 91 -5.58 -13.20 10.54
CA LEU A 91 -6.82 -12.77 9.89
C LEU A 91 -7.00 -13.43 8.50
N PRO A 92 -8.22 -13.83 8.11
CA PRO A 92 -8.50 -14.29 6.75
C PRO A 92 -8.09 -13.27 5.68
N PHE A 93 -8.30 -11.97 5.91
CA PHE A 93 -7.78 -10.91 5.04
C PHE A 93 -6.26 -11.02 4.84
N ALA A 94 -5.51 -11.16 5.94
CA ALA A 94 -4.06 -11.23 5.91
C ALA A 94 -3.54 -12.41 5.07
N ASN A 95 -4.13 -13.59 5.23
CA ASN A 95 -3.75 -14.77 4.45
C ASN A 95 -4.04 -14.59 2.95
N ARG A 96 -5.18 -13.98 2.62
CA ARG A 96 -5.59 -13.79 1.22
C ARG A 96 -4.76 -12.72 0.52
N ILE A 97 -4.50 -11.58 1.16
CA ILE A 97 -3.69 -10.52 0.56
C ILE A 97 -2.25 -10.98 0.33
N GLN A 98 -1.67 -11.73 1.28
CA GLN A 98 -0.34 -12.32 1.09
C GLN A 98 -0.31 -13.32 -0.07
N LYS A 99 -1.36 -14.15 -0.21
CA LYS A 99 -1.47 -15.08 -1.33
C LYS A 99 -1.59 -14.34 -2.67
N SER A 100 -2.45 -13.33 -2.76
CA SER A 100 -2.60 -12.51 -3.97
C SER A 100 -1.29 -11.83 -4.33
N LEU A 101 -0.57 -11.26 -3.36
CA LEU A 101 0.75 -10.63 -3.60
C LEU A 101 1.80 -11.64 -4.07
N ALA A 102 1.79 -12.87 -3.55
CA ALA A 102 2.71 -13.93 -3.99
C ALA A 102 2.51 -14.33 -5.46
N GLU A 103 1.31 -14.14 -6.03
CA GLU A 103 1.03 -14.45 -7.43
C GLU A 103 1.69 -13.46 -8.40
N PHE A 104 1.95 -12.22 -7.97
CA PHE A 104 2.65 -11.22 -8.79
C PHE A 104 4.11 -11.59 -9.09
N SER A 105 4.70 -12.59 -8.42
CA SER A 105 6.08 -13.07 -8.63
C SER A 105 7.19 -12.03 -8.42
N PHE A 106 6.91 -10.89 -7.78
CA PHE A 106 7.89 -9.86 -7.43
C PHE A 106 8.22 -9.88 -5.94
N ASP A 107 9.47 -9.52 -5.61
CA ASP A 107 9.95 -9.46 -4.23
C ASP A 107 9.38 -8.25 -3.47
N VAL A 108 9.15 -7.14 -4.17
CA VAL A 108 8.56 -5.92 -3.62
C VAL A 108 7.55 -5.31 -4.58
N SER A 109 6.48 -4.74 -4.01
CA SER A 109 5.45 -4.05 -4.77
C SER A 109 4.77 -2.94 -3.96
N ILE A 110 4.24 -1.95 -4.67
CA ILE A 110 3.39 -0.90 -4.11
C ILE A 110 2.10 -0.91 -4.93
N LEU A 111 0.97 -1.07 -4.26
CA LEU A 111 -0.36 -1.05 -4.91
C LEU A 111 -1.14 0.15 -4.37
N LEU A 112 -1.76 0.91 -5.28
CA LEU A 112 -2.53 2.11 -4.96
C LEU A 112 -4.01 1.86 -5.22
N PHE A 113 -4.79 1.97 -4.16
CA PHE A 113 -6.23 1.82 -4.19
C PHE A 113 -6.93 3.16 -3.92
N ASP A 114 -8.04 3.37 -4.61
CA ASP A 114 -8.97 4.45 -4.27
C ASP A 114 -9.71 4.13 -2.95
N PRO A 115 -10.43 5.10 -2.37
CA PRO A 115 -11.17 4.88 -1.12
C PRO A 115 -12.20 3.76 -1.20
N TYR A 116 -12.69 3.41 -2.40
CA TYR A 116 -13.71 2.39 -2.60
C TYR A 116 -13.11 0.99 -2.84
N GLY A 117 -11.78 0.88 -2.80
CA GLY A 117 -11.05 -0.37 -2.91
C GLY A 117 -10.74 -0.79 -4.35
N SER A 118 -10.90 0.08 -5.34
CA SER A 118 -10.45 -0.21 -6.70
C SER A 118 -8.94 -0.06 -6.80
N LEU A 119 -8.26 -1.04 -7.38
CA LEU A 119 -6.83 -0.95 -7.71
C LEU A 119 -6.63 -0.13 -8.98
N TRP A 120 -5.73 0.85 -8.93
CA TRP A 120 -5.44 1.74 -10.06
C TRP A 120 -4.01 1.65 -10.56
N PHE A 121 -3.04 1.57 -9.65
CA PHE A 121 -1.63 1.58 -10.00
C PHE A 121 -0.88 0.54 -9.18
N ALA A 122 0.06 -0.12 -9.83
CA ALA A 122 1.03 -0.99 -9.20
C ALA A 122 2.43 -0.57 -9.62
N TRP A 123 3.32 -0.41 -8.65
CA TRP A 123 4.75 -0.41 -8.90
C TRP A 123 5.28 -1.79 -8.50
N VAL A 124 6.10 -2.37 -9.36
CA VAL A 124 6.71 -3.69 -9.14
C VAL A 124 8.21 -3.67 -9.44
N GLY A 125 8.97 -4.39 -8.64
CA GLY A 125 10.42 -4.49 -8.80
C GLY A 125 11.07 -5.45 -7.80
N ASP A 126 12.39 -5.46 -7.83
CA ASP A 126 13.20 -6.30 -6.95
C ASP A 126 13.68 -5.53 -5.70
N GLU A 127 13.76 -4.20 -5.77
CA GLU A 127 14.18 -3.32 -4.66
C GLU A 127 13.43 -1.98 -4.64
N LEU A 128 13.07 -1.49 -3.44
CA LEU A 128 12.47 -0.15 -3.24
C LEU A 128 13.53 0.97 -3.21
N ASP A 129 14.61 0.86 -3.99
CA ASP A 129 15.78 1.74 -3.91
C ASP A 129 15.73 2.95 -4.87
N ALA A 130 14.67 3.05 -5.68
CA ALA A 130 14.50 4.17 -6.59
C ALA A 130 14.37 5.50 -5.79
N PRO A 131 15.28 6.47 -5.98
CA PRO A 131 15.40 7.66 -5.11
C PRO A 131 14.14 8.52 -5.01
N SER A 132 13.25 8.41 -5.98
CA SER A 132 12.02 9.20 -6.11
C SER A 132 10.74 8.42 -5.80
N LEU A 133 10.82 7.13 -5.46
CA LEU A 133 9.63 6.26 -5.44
C LEU A 133 8.55 6.71 -4.45
N ALA A 134 8.93 7.19 -3.27
CA ALA A 134 8.00 7.77 -2.31
C ALA A 134 7.27 9.01 -2.89
N LYS A 135 8.02 9.90 -3.54
CA LYS A 135 7.46 11.10 -4.19
C LYS A 135 6.58 10.74 -5.38
N GLU A 136 7.00 9.78 -6.21
CA GLU A 136 6.21 9.26 -7.33
C GLU A 136 4.91 8.62 -6.85
N THR A 137 4.95 7.86 -5.76
CA THR A 137 3.76 7.26 -5.15
C THR A 137 2.73 8.32 -4.79
N VAL A 138 3.17 9.41 -4.13
CA VAL A 138 2.30 10.55 -3.81
C VAL A 138 1.80 11.25 -5.07
N GLN A 139 2.63 11.42 -6.10
CA GLN A 139 2.20 11.99 -7.38
C GLN A 139 1.09 11.18 -8.05
N TRP A 140 1.16 9.84 -7.99
CA TRP A 140 0.10 8.98 -8.50
C TRP A 140 -1.18 9.06 -7.67
N LEU A 141 -1.08 9.13 -6.34
CA LEU A 141 -2.24 9.38 -5.49
C LEU A 141 -2.89 10.75 -5.80
N SER A 142 -2.08 11.80 -5.99
CA SER A 142 -2.60 13.12 -6.42
C SER A 142 -3.26 13.05 -7.78
N TYR A 143 -2.73 12.24 -8.70
CA TYR A 143 -3.35 12.04 -10.01
C TYR A 143 -4.72 11.34 -9.87
N LEU A 144 -4.84 10.31 -9.01
CA LEU A 144 -6.13 9.67 -8.72
C LEU A 144 -7.15 10.66 -8.17
N ASP A 145 -6.73 11.50 -7.23
CA ASP A 145 -7.57 12.52 -6.61
C ASP A 145 -8.14 13.52 -7.63
N ILE A 146 -7.37 13.82 -8.67
CA ILE A 146 -7.83 14.68 -9.77
C ILE A 146 -8.79 13.93 -10.72
N GLN A 147 -8.59 12.63 -10.94
CA GLN A 147 -9.43 11.83 -11.85
C GLN A 147 -10.77 11.43 -11.23
N CYS A 148 -10.81 11.27 -9.91
CA CYS A 148 -11.99 10.89 -9.14
C CYS A 148 -12.20 11.87 -7.97
N PRO A 149 -12.45 13.15 -8.25
CA PRO A 149 -12.86 14.08 -7.20
C PRO A 149 -14.21 13.60 -6.68
N GLU A 150 -14.31 13.47 -5.36
CA GLU A 150 -15.53 13.05 -4.64
C GLU A 150 -16.83 13.67 -5.20
#